data_AF-A0A6P2A7R9-F1
#
_entry.id   AF-A0A6P2A7R9-F1
#
_cell.length_a   1.000
_cell.length_b   1.000
_cell.length_c   1.000
_cell.angle_alpha   90.00
_cell.angle_beta   90.00
_cell.angle_gamma   90.00
#
_symmetry.space_group_name_H-M   'P 1'
#
loop_
_entity.id
_entity.type
_entity.pdbx_description
1 polymer ?
#
loop_
_entity_poly.entity_id
_entity_poly.type
_entity_poly.pdbx_seq_one_letter_code
_entity_poly.pdbx_strand_id
1 'polypeptide(L)'
;MNWIDFLFIGLIAISGLISLYRGFVREVFSVATWIVAIWVGIRFAGPTAEYLPAALSDETLRLGIAFAILFILVLIIGGIAGIIATRLVRGTGLTGTDRSLGIVFGLLRGVLIVALLVFVASLTLVPEESWWQESRLVPEFERFVGWVLSQLPETIQERLRDLADEV
;
A
#
# COMPACT_ATOMS: atom_id res chain seq x y z
N MET A 1 23.53 -13.66 6.32
CA MET A 1 22.13 -13.77 5.90
C MET A 1 21.40 -14.46 7.02
N ASN A 2 20.39 -13.83 7.57
CA ASN A 2 19.65 -14.30 8.73
C ASN A 2 18.15 -14.37 8.42
N TRP A 3 17.33 -14.58 9.45
CA TRP A 3 15.90 -14.81 9.29
C TRP A 3 15.16 -13.61 8.67
N ILE A 4 15.59 -12.36 8.89
CA ILE A 4 14.94 -11.19 8.30
C ILE A 4 15.17 -11.11 6.80
N ASP A 5 16.34 -11.54 6.31
CA ASP A 5 16.62 -11.62 4.87
C ASP A 5 15.66 -12.61 4.19
N PHE A 6 15.43 -13.78 4.83
CA PHE A 6 14.48 -14.77 4.33
C PHE A 6 13.03 -14.27 4.40
N LEU A 7 12.67 -13.49 5.43
CA LEU A 7 11.36 -12.85 5.51
C LEU A 7 11.13 -11.89 4.34
N PHE A 8 12.11 -11.03 4.03
CA PHE A 8 12.01 -10.07 2.93
C PHE A 8 11.89 -10.77 1.58
N ILE A 9 12.75 -11.76 1.31
CA ILE A 9 12.66 -12.58 0.10
C ILE A 9 11.31 -13.28 0.03
N GLY A 10 10.84 -13.84 1.15
CA GLY A 10 9.55 -14.50 1.25
C GLY A 10 8.39 -13.57 0.93
N LEU A 11 8.36 -12.36 1.49
CA LEU A 11 7.33 -11.35 1.21
C LEU A 11 7.30 -10.97 -0.28
N ILE A 12 8.47 -10.74 -0.88
CA ILE A 12 8.59 -10.40 -2.30
C ILE A 12 8.12 -11.57 -3.17
N ALA A 13 8.57 -12.79 -2.87
CA ALA A 13 8.21 -13.99 -3.61
C ALA A 13 6.71 -14.28 -3.50
N ILE A 14 6.12 -14.24 -2.29
CA ILE A 14 4.69 -14.43 -2.06
C ILE A 14 3.91 -13.36 -2.82
N SER A 15 4.35 -12.10 -2.78
CA SER A 15 3.71 -11.02 -3.52
C SER A 15 3.70 -11.29 -5.03
N GLY A 16 4.81 -11.75 -5.59
CA GLY A 16 4.91 -12.18 -6.98
C GLY A 16 4.02 -13.38 -7.32
N LEU A 17 3.98 -14.40 -6.46
CA LEU A 17 3.15 -15.60 -6.66
C LEU A 17 1.65 -15.31 -6.59
N ILE A 18 1.23 -14.46 -5.65
CA ILE A 18 -0.15 -13.98 -5.56
C ILE A 18 -0.52 -13.24 -6.86
N SER A 19 0.37 -12.38 -7.36
CA SER A 19 0.10 -11.63 -8.59
C SER A 19 0.18 -12.49 -9.86
N LEU A 20 0.94 -13.59 -9.86
CA LEU A 20 0.88 -14.61 -10.91
C LEU A 20 -0.49 -15.28 -10.97
N TYR A 21 -1.10 -15.56 -9.81
CA TYR A 21 -2.44 -16.17 -9.75
C TYR A 21 -3.55 -15.16 -10.13
N ARG A 22 -3.46 -13.92 -9.62
CA ARG A 22 -4.48 -12.88 -9.82
C ARG A 22 -4.41 -12.22 -11.20
N GLY A 23 -3.21 -12.04 -11.75
CA GLY A 23 -2.96 -11.28 -12.98
C GLY A 23 -2.70 -9.79 -12.74
N PHE A 24 -1.98 -9.15 -13.66
CA PHE A 24 -1.64 -7.72 -13.64
C PHE A 24 -2.87 -6.83 -13.57
N VAL A 25 -3.84 -7.05 -14.46
CA VAL A 25 -5.03 -6.20 -14.56
C VAL A 25 -5.80 -6.21 -13.24
N ARG A 26 -5.91 -7.38 -12.60
CA ARG A 26 -6.57 -7.47 -11.29
C ARG A 26 -5.87 -6.60 -10.24
N GLU A 27 -4.54 -6.60 -10.27
CA GLU A 27 -3.73 -5.91 -9.28
C GLU A 27 -3.74 -4.40 -9.49
N VAL A 28 -3.62 -3.92 -10.74
CA VAL A 28 -3.74 -2.49 -11.07
C VAL A 28 -5.10 -1.94 -10.67
N PHE A 29 -6.18 -2.64 -10.99
CA PHE A 29 -7.53 -2.21 -10.58
C PHE A 29 -7.67 -2.20 -9.06
N SER A 30 -7.06 -3.16 -8.35
CA SER A 30 -7.06 -3.16 -6.88
C SER A 30 -6.40 -1.90 -6.33
N VAL A 31 -5.17 -1.59 -6.76
CA VAL A 31 -4.44 -0.40 -6.29
C VAL A 31 -5.15 0.89 -6.68
N ALA A 32 -5.60 1.00 -7.93
CA ALA A 32 -6.36 2.17 -8.39
C ALA A 32 -7.65 2.36 -7.58
N THR A 33 -8.37 1.28 -7.29
CA THR A 33 -9.60 1.34 -6.48
C THR A 33 -9.33 1.86 -5.08
N TRP A 34 -8.25 1.44 -4.43
CA TRP A 34 -7.86 1.96 -3.12
C TRP A 34 -7.56 3.47 -3.17
N ILE A 35 -6.78 3.91 -4.16
CA ILE A 35 -6.45 5.33 -4.35
C ILE A 35 -7.73 6.15 -4.56
N VAL A 36 -8.61 5.70 -5.46
CA VAL A 36 -9.88 6.37 -5.74
C VAL A 36 -10.80 6.36 -4.52
N ALA A 37 -10.86 5.27 -3.75
CA ALA A 37 -11.67 5.18 -2.54
C ALA A 37 -11.22 6.19 -1.48
N ILE A 38 -9.90 6.32 -1.24
CA ILE A 38 -9.35 7.33 -0.34
C ILE A 38 -9.67 8.74 -0.84
N TRP A 39 -9.41 9.02 -2.13
CA TRP A 39 -9.67 10.33 -2.71
C TRP A 39 -11.15 10.73 -2.63
N VAL A 40 -12.06 9.82 -2.99
CA VAL A 40 -13.52 10.04 -2.88
C VAL A 40 -13.91 10.24 -1.41
N GLY A 41 -13.41 9.39 -0.51
CA GLY A 41 -13.67 9.53 0.92
C GLY A 41 -13.27 10.91 1.44
N ILE A 42 -12.03 11.35 1.20
CA ILE A 42 -11.55 12.67 1.66
C ILE A 42 -12.37 13.80 1.02
N ARG A 43 -12.68 13.70 -0.29
CA ARG A 43 -13.31 14.79 -1.03
C ARG A 43 -14.80 14.95 -0.75
N PHE A 44 -15.50 13.86 -0.44
CA PHE A 44 -16.96 13.82 -0.34
C PHE A 44 -17.49 13.45 1.05
N ALA A 45 -16.66 13.05 2.01
CA ALA A 45 -17.13 12.72 3.36
C ALA A 45 -17.88 13.87 4.03
N GLY A 46 -17.43 15.13 3.88
CA GLY A 46 -18.10 16.30 4.44
C GLY A 46 -19.56 16.44 3.97
N PRO A 47 -19.80 16.60 2.65
CA PRO A 47 -21.16 16.65 2.11
C PRO A 47 -21.98 15.40 2.43
N THR A 48 -21.37 14.21 2.43
CA THR A 48 -22.08 12.97 2.78
C THR A 48 -22.46 12.92 4.26
N ALA A 49 -21.69 13.56 5.15
CA ALA A 49 -21.97 13.61 6.57
C ALA A 49 -23.24 14.41 6.91
N GLU A 50 -23.64 15.35 6.06
CA GLU A 50 -24.87 16.13 6.23
C GLU A 50 -26.14 15.29 6.10
N TYR A 51 -26.07 14.17 5.36
CA TYR A 51 -27.19 13.24 5.20
C TYR A 51 -27.29 12.22 6.35
N LEU A 52 -26.29 12.14 7.23
CA LEU A 52 -26.32 11.25 8.40
C LEU A 52 -27.22 11.83 9.51
N PRO A 53 -27.87 10.97 10.32
CA PRO A 53 -28.77 11.43 11.37
C PRO A 53 -28.10 12.41 12.34
N ALA A 54 -28.79 13.51 12.66
CA ALA A 54 -28.33 14.48 13.65
C ALA A 54 -28.21 13.92 15.08
N ALA A 55 -28.75 12.72 15.33
CA ALA A 55 -28.55 11.98 16.58
C ALA A 55 -27.07 11.58 16.80
N LEU A 56 -26.25 11.54 15.75
CA LEU A 56 -24.80 11.48 15.85
C LEU A 56 -24.30 12.89 16.22
N SER A 57 -24.25 13.17 17.52
CA SER A 57 -23.85 14.47 18.06
C SER A 57 -22.38 14.81 17.83
N ASP A 58 -21.53 13.80 17.67
CA ASP A 58 -20.11 13.98 17.36
C ASP A 58 -19.91 14.15 15.85
N GLU A 59 -19.55 15.37 15.45
CA GLU A 59 -19.28 15.74 14.07
C GLU A 59 -18.10 14.96 13.47
N THR A 60 -17.07 14.67 14.27
CA THR A 60 -15.90 13.88 13.86
C THR A 60 -16.32 12.45 13.57
N LEU A 61 -17.13 11.86 14.45
CA LEU A 61 -17.66 10.51 14.27
C LEU A 61 -18.53 10.44 13.00
N ARG A 62 -19.38 11.43 12.78
CA ARG A 62 -20.25 11.51 11.60
C ARG A 62 -19.44 11.61 10.30
N LEU A 63 -18.40 12.44 10.29
CA LEU A 63 -17.46 12.54 9.17
C LEU A 63 -16.73 11.22 8.91
N GLY A 64 -16.27 10.55 9.97
CA GLY A 64 -15.63 9.24 9.89
C GLY A 64 -16.55 8.16 9.31
N ILE A 65 -17.82 8.14 9.73
CA ILE A 65 -18.83 7.21 9.19
C ILE A 65 -19.09 7.51 7.71
N ALA A 66 -19.24 8.78 7.33
CA ALA A 66 -19.45 9.17 5.93
C ALA A 66 -18.27 8.77 5.04
N PHE A 67 -17.04 8.99 5.51
CA PHE A 67 -15.82 8.51 4.86
C PHE A 67 -15.87 7.00 4.68
N ALA A 68 -16.16 6.24 5.74
CA ALA A 68 -16.18 4.78 5.71
C ALA A 68 -17.22 4.23 4.72
N ILE A 69 -18.42 4.83 4.67
CA ILE A 69 -19.46 4.45 3.72
C ILE A 69 -19.00 4.65 2.28
N LEU A 70 -18.51 5.84 1.95
CA LEU A 70 -18.00 6.16 0.60
C LEU A 70 -16.83 5.26 0.22
N PHE A 71 -15.90 5.08 1.14
CA PHE A 71 -14.72 4.25 0.96
C PHE A 71 -15.11 2.81 0.61
N ILE A 72 -15.98 2.17 1.42
CA ILE A 72 -16.47 0.81 1.17
C ILE A 72 -17.23 0.73 -0.15
N LEU A 73 -18.09 1.71 -0.44
CA LEU A 73 -18.86 1.74 -1.69
C LEU A 73 -17.95 1.74 -2.91
N VAL A 74 -16.92 2.58 -2.91
CA VAL A 74 -15.94 2.64 -4.00
C VAL A 74 -15.14 1.34 -4.08
N LEU A 75 -14.73 0.75 -2.95
CA LEU A 75 -14.05 -0.55 -2.95
C LEU A 75 -14.89 -1.66 -3.59
N ILE A 76 -16.19 -1.70 -3.31
CA ILE A 76 -17.11 -2.68 -3.89
C ILE A 76 -17.22 -2.45 -5.41
N ILE A 77 -17.49 -1.22 -5.84
CA ILE A 77 -17.67 -0.88 -7.26
C ILE A 77 -16.38 -1.15 -8.04
N GLY A 78 -15.24 -0.65 -7.56
CA GLY A 78 -13.95 -0.85 -8.21
C GLY A 78 -13.48 -2.32 -8.18
N GLY A 79 -13.81 -3.04 -7.11
CA GLY A 79 -13.58 -4.48 -7.01
C GLY A 79 -14.35 -5.27 -8.08
N ILE A 80 -15.63 -4.94 -8.30
CA ILE A 80 -16.46 -5.52 -9.36
C ILE A 80 -15.89 -5.16 -10.74
N ALA A 81 -15.55 -3.88 -10.97
CA ALA A 81 -14.93 -3.43 -12.21
C ALA A 81 -13.64 -4.20 -12.52
N GLY A 82 -12.80 -4.43 -11.50
CA GLY A 82 -11.62 -5.27 -11.62
C GLY A 82 -11.93 -6.73 -11.95
N ILE A 83 -13.03 -7.31 -11.44
CA ILE A 83 -13.45 -8.69 -11.82
C ILE A 83 -13.79 -8.72 -13.30
N ILE A 84 -14.58 -7.74 -13.76
CA ILE A 84 -15.03 -7.65 -15.14
C ILE A 84 -13.81 -7.48 -16.06
N ALA A 85 -12.90 -6.56 -15.74
CA ALA A 85 -11.67 -6.33 -16.51
C ALA A 85 -10.82 -7.60 -16.64
N THR A 86 -10.61 -8.34 -15.53
CA THR A 86 -9.89 -9.63 -15.57
C THR A 86 -10.59 -10.65 -16.47
N ARG A 87 -11.94 -10.70 -16.47
CA ARG A 87 -12.69 -11.62 -17.35
C ARG A 87 -12.55 -11.24 -18.82
N LEU A 88 -12.55 -9.95 -19.15
CA LEU A 88 -12.33 -9.48 -20.52
C LEU A 88 -10.97 -9.92 -21.05
N VAL A 89 -9.91 -9.73 -20.26
CA VAL A 89 -8.56 -10.18 -20.63
C VAL A 89 -8.51 -11.69 -20.86
N ARG A 90 -9.16 -12.48 -20.01
CA ARG A 90 -9.25 -13.94 -20.20
C ARG A 90 -9.94 -14.30 -21.52
N GLY A 91 -10.96 -13.55 -21.92
CA GLY A 91 -11.65 -13.73 -23.20
C GLY A 91 -10.78 -13.43 -24.43
N THR A 92 -9.76 -12.57 -24.30
CA THR A 92 -8.84 -12.25 -25.42
C THR A 92 -7.73 -13.28 -25.66
N GLY A 93 -7.58 -14.27 -24.77
CA GLY A 93 -6.46 -15.22 -24.82
C GLY A 93 -5.13 -14.69 -24.28
N LEU A 94 -5.04 -13.40 -23.91
CA LEU A 94 -3.82 -12.76 -23.38
C LEU A 94 -3.54 -13.08 -21.89
N THR A 95 -4.09 -14.17 -21.36
CA THR A 95 -3.94 -14.54 -19.95
C THR A 95 -2.47 -14.79 -19.57
N GLY A 96 -1.65 -15.30 -20.49
CA GLY A 96 -0.21 -15.50 -20.24
C GLY A 96 0.52 -14.18 -19.98
N THR A 97 0.30 -13.19 -20.83
CA THR A 97 0.89 -11.84 -20.69
C THR A 97 0.39 -11.12 -19.44
N ASP A 98 -0.90 -11.22 -19.12
CA ASP A 98 -1.46 -10.64 -17.89
C ASP A 98 -0.80 -11.22 -16.63
N ARG A 99 -0.53 -12.52 -16.62
CA ARG A 99 0.15 -13.19 -15.49
C ARG A 99 1.64 -12.85 -15.39
N SER A 100 2.35 -12.75 -16.52
CA SER A 100 3.77 -12.40 -16.51
C SER A 100 4.00 -10.96 -16.05
N LEU A 101 3.20 -10.01 -16.54
CA LEU A 101 3.17 -8.63 -16.01
C LEU A 101 2.73 -8.61 -14.55
N GLY A 102 1.84 -9.52 -14.16
CA GLY A 102 1.40 -9.70 -12.78
C GLY A 102 2.57 -10.02 -11.86
N ILE A 103 3.47 -10.93 -12.25
CA ILE A 103 4.68 -11.24 -11.49
C ILE A 103 5.52 -9.98 -11.29
N VAL A 104 5.84 -9.25 -12.36
CA VAL A 104 6.66 -8.03 -12.28
C VAL A 104 6.04 -7.02 -11.32
N PHE A 105 4.75 -6.76 -11.47
CA PHE A 105 4.02 -5.85 -10.57
C PHE A 105 4.03 -6.36 -9.13
N GLY A 106 3.81 -7.66 -8.91
CA GLY A 106 3.82 -8.28 -7.59
C GLY A 106 5.19 -8.20 -6.92
N LEU A 107 6.28 -8.41 -7.67
CA LEU A 107 7.64 -8.25 -7.15
C LEU A 107 7.91 -6.79 -6.75
N LEU A 108 7.56 -5.82 -7.61
CA LEU A 108 7.68 -4.40 -7.28
C LEU A 108 6.87 -4.03 -6.04
N ARG A 109 5.61 -4.49 -5.94
CA ARG A 109 4.78 -4.30 -4.74
C ARG A 109 5.42 -4.92 -3.51
N GLY A 110 6.02 -6.11 -3.64
CA GLY A 110 6.73 -6.78 -2.56
C GLY A 110 7.93 -5.96 -2.06
N VAL A 111 8.72 -5.40 -2.98
CA VAL A 111 9.83 -4.50 -2.66
C VAL A 111 9.32 -3.26 -1.94
N LEU A 112 8.22 -2.64 -2.41
CA LEU A 112 7.62 -1.49 -1.74
C LEU A 112 7.12 -1.82 -0.32
N ILE A 113 6.52 -2.99 -0.12
CA ILE A 113 6.08 -3.45 1.20
C ILE A 113 7.28 -3.61 2.14
N VAL A 114 8.36 -4.25 1.68
CA VAL A 114 9.58 -4.40 2.50
C VAL A 114 10.22 -3.04 2.78
N ALA A 115 10.30 -2.15 1.80
CA ALA A 115 10.81 -0.79 1.99
C ALA A 115 10.00 -0.03 3.04
N LEU A 116 8.66 -0.16 3.02
CA LEU A 116 7.79 0.44 4.04
C LEU A 116 8.03 -0.16 5.42
N LEU A 117 8.21 -1.49 5.53
CA LEU A 117 8.55 -2.13 6.80
C LEU A 117 9.89 -1.65 7.34
N VAL A 118 10.89 -1.50 6.46
CA VAL A 118 12.22 -0.99 6.83
C VAL A 118 12.14 0.46 7.28
N PHE A 119 11.41 1.30 6.56
CA PHE A 119 11.16 2.68 6.96
C PHE A 119 10.49 2.76 8.34
N VAL A 120 9.42 2.01 8.57
CA VAL A 120 8.74 2.03 9.88
C VAL A 120 9.64 1.48 10.99
N ALA A 121 10.40 0.42 10.72
CA ALA A 121 11.35 -0.14 11.69
C ALA A 121 12.47 0.84 12.04
N SER A 122 12.93 1.65 11.08
CA SER A 122 13.95 2.69 11.31
C SER A 122 13.50 3.81 12.26
N LEU A 123 12.19 3.93 12.50
CA LEU A 123 11.61 4.87 13.46
C LEU A 123 11.44 4.25 14.86
N THR A 124 12.07 3.11 15.14
CA THR A 124 11.95 2.35 16.40
C THR A 124 13.33 1.90 16.88
N LEU A 125 13.39 1.14 17.99
CA LEU A 125 14.65 0.56 18.51
C LEU A 125 15.17 -0.66 17.72
N VAL A 126 14.42 -1.13 16.71
CA VAL A 126 14.80 -2.28 15.87
C VAL A 126 16.21 -2.17 15.24
N PRO A 127 16.70 -0.99 14.79
CA PRO A 127 18.03 -0.87 14.19
C PRO A 127 19.21 -1.21 15.12
N GLU A 128 18.98 -1.20 16.45
CA GLU A 128 20.01 -1.57 17.43
C GLU A 128 20.16 -3.09 17.59
N GLU A 129 19.22 -3.87 17.07
CA GLU A 129 19.20 -5.32 17.21
C GLU A 129 20.26 -6.01 16.34
N SER A 130 20.88 -7.07 16.88
CA SER A 130 21.94 -7.81 16.17
C SER A 130 21.46 -8.41 14.85
N TRP A 131 20.24 -8.95 14.80
CA TRP A 131 19.65 -9.51 13.59
C TRP A 131 19.30 -8.44 12.54
N TRP A 132 19.17 -7.17 12.92
CA TRP A 132 19.01 -6.08 11.97
C TRP A 132 20.37 -5.74 11.32
N GLN A 133 21.39 -5.52 12.16
CA GLN A 133 22.72 -5.12 11.72
C GLN A 133 23.46 -6.22 10.91
N GLU A 134 23.20 -7.50 11.21
CA GLU A 134 23.79 -8.63 10.50
C GLU A 134 23.08 -8.97 9.17
N SER A 135 21.96 -8.33 8.85
CA SER A 135 21.21 -8.57 7.62
C SER A 135 21.97 -8.06 6.40
N ARG A 136 21.89 -8.79 5.29
CA ARG A 136 22.47 -8.34 4.02
C ARG A 136 21.53 -7.46 3.22
N LEU A 137 20.21 -7.63 3.38
CA LEU A 137 19.20 -6.90 2.62
C LEU A 137 18.80 -5.59 3.27
N VAL A 138 18.83 -5.50 4.61
CA VAL A 138 18.47 -4.29 5.35
C VAL A 138 19.22 -3.05 4.82
N PRO A 139 20.56 -3.03 4.67
CA PRO A 139 21.26 -1.84 4.18
C PRO A 139 20.85 -1.42 2.76
N GLU A 140 20.49 -2.39 1.90
CA GLU A 140 20.01 -2.11 0.54
C GLU A 140 18.66 -1.39 0.56
N PHE A 141 17.75 -1.85 1.43
CA PHE A 141 16.44 -1.23 1.61
C PHE A 141 16.54 0.12 2.33
N GLU A 142 17.42 0.29 3.32
CA GLU A 142 17.69 1.58 3.95
C GLU A 142 18.19 2.61 2.94
N ARG A 143 19.12 2.23 2.05
CA ARG A 143 19.55 3.09 0.94
C ARG A 143 18.41 3.47 0.00
N PHE A 144 17.58 2.49 -0.35
CA PHE A 144 16.42 2.74 -1.20
C PHE A 144 15.41 3.69 -0.53
N VAL A 145 15.10 3.48 0.75
CA VAL A 145 14.24 4.36 1.54
C VAL A 145 14.83 5.76 1.62
N GLY A 146 16.12 5.91 1.94
CA GLY A 146 16.81 7.20 1.97
C GLY A 146 16.75 7.92 0.62
N TRP A 147 16.94 7.20 -0.48
CA TRP A 147 16.74 7.76 -1.83
C TRP A 147 15.30 8.22 -2.04
N VAL A 148 14.28 7.44 -1.68
CA VAL A 148 12.87 7.85 -1.79
C VAL A 148 12.59 9.11 -0.97
N LEU A 149 13.06 9.16 0.28
CA LEU A 149 12.88 10.32 1.16
C LEU A 149 13.54 11.58 0.61
N SER A 150 14.70 11.44 -0.06
CA SER A 150 15.38 12.58 -0.71
C SER A 150 14.57 13.22 -1.85
N GLN A 151 13.61 12.49 -2.43
CA GLN A 151 12.74 13.01 -3.49
C GLN A 151 11.50 13.73 -2.93
N LEU A 152 11.25 13.63 -1.62
CA LEU A 152 10.13 14.31 -0.98
C LEU A 152 10.44 15.80 -0.77
N PRO A 153 9.43 16.68 -0.81
CA PRO A 153 9.59 18.10 -0.47
C PRO A 153 10.19 18.29 0.92
N GLU A 154 11.01 19.33 1.10
CA GLU A 154 11.74 19.60 2.36
C GLU A 154 10.80 19.69 3.57
N THR A 155 9.58 20.18 3.41
CA THR A 155 8.56 20.24 4.47
C THR A 155 8.22 18.88 5.10
N ILE A 156 8.32 17.79 4.33
CA ILE A 156 8.07 16.43 4.83
C ILE A 156 9.35 15.89 5.50
N GLN A 157 10.52 16.25 4.98
CA GLN A 157 11.80 15.83 5.56
C GLN A 157 12.00 16.43 6.96
N GLU A 158 11.66 17.70 7.15
CA GLU A 158 11.70 18.37 8.46
C GLU A 158 10.80 17.66 9.48
N ARG A 159 9.54 17.38 9.11
CA ARG A 159 8.61 16.67 10.02
C ARG A 159 9.07 15.27 10.38
N LEU A 160 9.70 14.55 9.45
CA LEU A 160 10.22 13.21 9.72
C LEU A 160 11.47 13.25 10.60
N ARG A 161 12.31 14.28 10.47
CA ARG A 161 13.45 14.51 11.36
C ARG A 161 12.96 14.83 12.78
N ASP A 162 11.99 15.73 12.91
CA ASP A 162 11.40 16.07 14.21
C ASP A 162 10.84 14.83 14.93
N LEU A 163 10.15 13.93 14.20
CA LEU A 163 9.64 12.68 14.76
C LEU A 163 10.73 11.67 15.13
N ALA A 164 11.88 11.69 14.44
CA ALA A 164 13.01 10.82 14.76
C ALA A 164 13.83 11.33 15.95
N ASP A 165 13.84 12.64 16.18
CA ASP A 165 14.52 13.27 17.32
C ASP A 165 13.69 13.19 18.62
N GLU A 166 12.38 12.90 18.51
CA GLU A 166 11.44 12.80 19.63
C GLU A 166 11.31 11.38 20.23
N VAL A 167 11.85 10.35 19.56
CA VAL A 167 11.84 8.92 19.96
C VAL A 167 13.21 8.51 20.49
#